data_AF-A0A398BPC4-F1
#
_entry.id   AF-A0A398BPC4-F1
#
_cell.length_a   1.000
_cell.length_b   1.000
_cell.length_c   1.000
_cell.angle_alpha   90.00
_cell.angle_beta   90.00
_cell.angle_gamma   90.00
#
_symmetry.space_group_name_H-M   'P 1'
#
loop_
_entity.id
_entity.type
_entity.pdbx_description
1 polymer ?
#
loop_
_entity_poly.entity_id
_entity_poly.type
_entity_poly.pdbx_seq_one_letter_code
_entity_poly.pdbx_strand_id
1 'polypeptide(L)' 'MGRPPVDTEAVTVRLPRELIAGLDDARREDPEMPTRQEVIRRILVAWQAGRSAHDDAGAS' A
#
# COMPACT_ATOMS: atom_id res chain seq x y z
N MET A 1 -8.10 -0.45 -30.78
CA MET A 1 -8.82 -0.92 -29.58
C MET A 1 -7.88 -0.80 -28.39
N GLY A 2 -8.03 0.26 -27.59
CA GLY A 2 -7.19 0.52 -26.42
C GLY A 2 -7.59 -0.35 -25.23
N ARG A 3 -6.65 -0.60 -24.31
CA ARG A 3 -6.93 -1.28 -23.04
C ARG A 3 -8.03 -0.51 -22.28
N PRO A 4 -9.04 -1.19 -21.70
CA PRO A 4 -10.03 -0.55 -20.86
C PRO A 4 -9.34 0.35 -19.81
N PRO A 5 -9.89 1.54 -19.52
CA PRO A 5 -9.31 2.40 -18.49
C PRO A 5 -9.35 1.65 -17.17
N VAL A 6 -8.18 1.45 -16.56
CA VAL A 6 -8.06 1.01 -15.18
C VAL A 6 -8.14 2.27 -14.32
N ASP A 7 -9.01 2.29 -13.32
CA ASP A 7 -9.19 3.41 -12.39
C ASP A 7 -8.06 3.42 -11.34
N THR A 8 -6.82 3.39 -11.84
CA THR A 8 -5.60 3.37 -11.03
C THR A 8 -4.49 4.08 -11.77
N GLU A 9 -3.73 4.89 -11.07
CA GLU A 9 -2.54 5.56 -11.60
C GLU A 9 -1.27 5.06 -10.90
N ALA A 10 -0.17 4.96 -11.65
CA ALA A 10 1.13 4.63 -11.08
C ALA A 10 1.74 5.85 -10.39
N VAL A 11 2.27 5.65 -9.18
CA VAL A 11 2.97 6.70 -8.43
C VAL A 11 4.45 6.38 -8.31
N THR A 12 5.31 7.40 -8.48
CA THR A 12 6.75 7.28 -8.23
C THR A 12 7.09 7.97 -6.92
N VAL A 13 7.69 7.23 -5.98
CA VAL A 13 8.12 7.76 -4.69
C VAL A 13 9.59 7.49 -4.44
N ARG A 14 10.26 8.42 -3.73
CA ARG A 14 11.62 8.22 -3.24
C ARG A 14 11.53 7.88 -1.75
N LEU A 15 12.08 6.72 -1.38
CA LEU A 15 12.07 6.23 0.00
C LEU A 15 13.50 6.09 0.53
N PRO A 16 13.74 6.31 1.83
CA PRO A 16 14.97 5.91 2.50
C PRO A 16 15.31 4.43 2.25
N ARG A 17 16.60 4.11 2.15
CA ARG A 17 17.07 2.73 1.90
C ARG A 17 16.60 1.75 2.97
N GLU A 18 16.54 2.20 4.22
CA GLU A 18 16.08 1.39 5.35
C GLU A 18 14.60 0.99 5.21
N LEU A 19 13.75 1.87 4.68
CA LEU A 19 12.36 1.51 4.39
C LEU A 19 12.24 0.50 3.26
N ILE A 20 13.09 0.62 2.22
CA ILE A 20 13.13 -0.37 1.14
C ILE A 20 13.55 -1.75 1.68
N ALA A 21 14.52 -1.79 2.60
CA ALA A 21 14.95 -3.04 3.25
C ALA A 21 13.80 -3.67 4.04
N GLY A 22 13.09 -2.88 4.87
CA GLY A 22 11.93 -3.37 5.62
C GLY A 22 10.80 -3.90 4.71
N LEU A 23 10.57 -3.27 3.55
CA LEU A 23 9.62 -3.80 2.56
C LEU A 23 10.08 -5.13 1.97
N ASP A 24 11.38 -5.31 1.73
CA ASP A 24 11.93 -6.57 1.21
C ASP A 24 11.88 -7.70 2.24
N ASP A 25 12.07 -7.39 3.52
CA ASP A 25 11.94 -8.37 4.61
C ASP A 25 10.49 -8.84 4.75
N ALA A 26 9.53 -7.90 4.76
CA ALA A 26 8.10 -8.23 4.78
C ALA A 26 7.68 -9.12 3.61
N ARG A 27 8.27 -8.91 2.42
CA ARG A 27 8.01 -9.76 1.25
C ARG A 27 8.57 -11.18 1.38
N ARG A 28 9.66 -11.37 2.13
CA ARG A 28 10.29 -12.69 2.33
C ARG A 28 9.52 -13.54 3.34
N GLU A 29 8.89 -12.90 4.31
CA GLU A 29 8.12 -13.55 5.36
C GLU A 29 6.72 -13.98 4.87
N ASP A 30 6.17 -13.28 3.89
CA ASP A 30 4.87 -13.61 3.30
C ASP A 30 5.00 -14.77 2.27
N PRO A 31 4.31 -15.90 2.49
CA PRO A 31 4.37 -17.06 1.59
C PRO A 31 3.83 -16.78 0.18
N GLU A 32 3.00 -15.75 -0.01
CA GLU A 32 2.51 -15.33 -1.33
C GLU A 32 3.57 -14.56 -2.14
N MET A 33 4.71 -14.21 -1.51
CA MET A 33 5.81 -13.44 -2.10
C MET A 33 5.34 -12.19 -2.87
N PRO A 34 4.57 -11.28 -2.23
CA PRO A 34 4.01 -10.12 -2.89
C PRO A 34 5.11 -9.23 -3.49
N THR A 35 4.75 -8.42 -4.48
CA THR A 35 5.66 -7.39 -5.00
C THR A 35 5.81 -6.23 -4.00
N ARG A 36 6.87 -5.43 -4.11
CA ARG A 36 7.01 -4.22 -3.27
C ARG A 36 5.80 -3.29 -3.41
N GLN A 37 5.29 -3.15 -4.63
CA GLN A 37 4.12 -2.36 -4.95
C GLN A 37 2.87 -2.88 -4.24
N GLU A 38 2.71 -4.21 -4.17
CA GLU A 38 1.58 -4.82 -3.49
C GLU A 38 1.66 -4.65 -1.97
N VAL A 39 2.85 -4.82 -1.38
CA VAL A 39 3.05 -4.54 0.06
C VAL A 39 2.72 -3.06 0.37
N ILE A 40 3.21 -2.13 -0.44
CA ILE A 40 2.89 -0.70 -0.30
C ILE A 40 1.39 -0.46 -0.39
N ARG A 41 0.70 -1.10 -1.35
CA ARG A 41 -0.76 -1.00 -1.50
C ARG A 41 -1.48 -1.49 -0.25
N ARG A 42 -1.13 -2.67 0.28
CA ARG A 42 -1.72 -3.24 1.50
C ARG A 42 -1.57 -2.31 2.70
N ILE A 43 -0.39 -1.71 2.87
CA ILE A 43 -0.10 -0.72 3.93
C ILE A 43 -0.99 0.52 3.79
N LEU A 44 -1.10 1.08 2.58
CA LEU A 44 -1.90 2.28 2.33
C LEU A 44 -3.39 2.05 2.56
N VAL A 45 -3.93 0.89 2.14
CA VAL A 45 -5.32 0.50 2.39
C VAL A 45 -5.59 0.34 3.88
N ALA A 46 -4.72 -0.36 4.61
CA ALA A 46 -4.86 -0.53 6.05
C ALA A 46 -4.80 0.81 6.80
N TRP A 47 -3.87 1.69 6.41
CA TRP A 47 -3.77 3.05 6.96
C TRP A 47 -5.04 3.88 6.70
N GLN A 48 -5.59 3.84 5.48
CA GLN A 48 -6.83 4.56 5.12
C GLN A 48 -8.05 4.04 5.90
N ALA A 49 -8.16 2.72 6.06
CA ALA A 49 -9.24 2.11 6.84
C ALA A 49 -9.18 2.54 8.31
N GLY A 50 -7.98 2.58 8.91
CA GLY A 50 -7.78 3.05 10.27
C GLY A 50 -8.13 4.53 10.49
N ARG A 51 -8.00 5.37 9.45
CA ARG A 51 -8.41 6.78 9.50
C ARG A 51 -9.92 6.95 9.44
N SER A 52 -10.58 6.21 8.57
CA SER A 52 -12.04 6.28 8.41
C SER A 52 -12.75 5.92 9.71
N ALA A 53 -12.25 4.91 10.42
CA ALA A 53 -12.77 4.51 11.73
C ALA A 53 -12.58 5.57 12.83
N HIS A 54 -11.57 6.44 12.71
CA HIS A 54 -11.34 7.54 13.67
C HIS A 54 -12.29 8.72 13.41
N ASP A 55 -12.54 9.04 12.15
CA ASP A 55 -13.41 10.15 11.75
C ASP A 55 -14.90 9.86 12.08
N ASP A 56 -15.34 8.60 11.96
CA ASP A 56 -16.69 8.17 12.35
C ASP A 56 -16.94 8.22 13.88
N ALA A 57 -15.89 8.02 14.69
CA ALA A 57 -15.99 8.02 16.15
C ALA A 57 -16.05 9.44 16.77
N GLY A 58 -15.70 10.48 16.01
CA GLY A 58 -15.73 11.88 16.44
C GLY A 58 -17.00 12.65 16.05
N ALA A 59 -17.95 12.01 15.36
CA ALA A 59 -19.16 12.63 14.82
C ALA A 59 -20.45 12.19 15.54
N SER A 60 -20.38 11.80 16.83
CA SER A 60 -21.55 11.43 17.67
C SER A 60 -21.68 12.31 18.91
#